data_AF-A0A455UGZ1-F1
#
_entry.id   AF-A0A455UGZ1-F1
#
_cell.length_a   1.000
_cell.length_b   1.000
_cell.length_c   1.000
_cell.angle_alpha   90.00
_cell.angle_beta   90.00
_cell.angle_gamma   90.00
#
_symmetry.space_group_name_H-M   'P 1'
#
loop_
_entity.id
_entity.type
_entity.pdbx_description
1 polymer ?
#
loop_
_entity_poly.entity_id
_entity_poly.type
_entity_poly.pdbx_seq_one_letter_code
_entity_poly.pdbx_strand_id
1 'polypeptide(L)'
;MARWRGAGKKLVPIAINLSAAQFWQPDFVATIKQKLHDNDIPASLITFELTESILLNRQADGTALLQQLRELGCGIALDDFGTGYSSLSYLHNIPAHSLKIDRSFIEGIRP
;
A
#
# COMPACT_ATOMS: atom_id res chain seq x y z
N MET A 1 -8.39 6.67 -13.76
CA MET A 1 -8.16 5.52 -14.67
C MET A 1 -9.34 5.24 -15.60
N ALA A 2 -10.60 5.21 -15.14
CA ALA A 2 -11.76 4.95 -16.00
C ALA A 2 -11.83 5.87 -17.25
N ARG A 3 -11.61 7.17 -17.07
CA ARG A 3 -11.54 8.14 -18.19
C ARG A 3 -10.43 7.81 -19.21
N TRP A 4 -9.25 7.39 -18.75
CA TRP A 4 -8.15 7.01 -19.65
C TRP A 4 -8.52 5.76 -20.46
N ARG A 5 -9.14 4.78 -19.81
CA ARG A 5 -9.64 3.58 -20.47
C ARG A 5 -10.72 3.90 -21.50
N GLY A 6 -11.70 4.73 -21.16
CA GLY A 6 -12.75 5.19 -22.09
C GLY A 6 -12.21 5.98 -23.28
N ALA A 7 -11.03 6.61 -23.14
CA ALA A 7 -10.31 7.28 -24.21
C ALA A 7 -9.36 6.33 -24.99
N GLY A 8 -9.45 5.01 -24.79
CA GLY A 8 -8.61 4.01 -25.47
C GLY A 8 -7.14 4.01 -25.05
N LYS A 9 -6.79 4.67 -23.93
CA LYS A 9 -5.41 4.67 -23.42
C LYS A 9 -5.14 3.36 -22.68
N LYS A 10 -3.94 2.81 -22.88
CA LYS A 10 -3.45 1.69 -22.08
C LYS A 10 -3.36 2.12 -20.62
N LEU A 11 -3.97 1.35 -19.73
CA LEU A 11 -3.80 1.53 -18.30
C LEU A 11 -2.44 0.97 -17.87
N VAL A 12 -1.76 1.71 -17.01
CA VAL A 12 -0.52 1.31 -16.35
C VAL A 12 -0.76 1.20 -14.86
N PRO A 13 -0.04 0.33 -14.13
CA PRO A 13 -0.11 0.28 -12.68
C PRO A 13 0.20 1.65 -12.07
N ILE A 14 -0.50 1.99 -10.98
CA ILE A 14 -0.28 3.21 -10.22
C ILE A 14 -0.09 2.88 -8.74
N ALA A 15 0.78 3.65 -8.09
CA ALA A 15 0.96 3.64 -6.65
C ALA A 15 0.17 4.81 -6.04
N ILE A 16 -0.51 4.56 -4.91
CA ILE A 16 -1.30 5.55 -4.19
C ILE A 16 -0.80 5.60 -2.76
N ASN A 17 -0.33 6.77 -2.35
CA ASN A 17 0.06 7.03 -0.97
C ASN A 17 -1.18 7.04 -0.06
N LEU A 18 -1.11 6.26 1.02
CA LEU A 18 -2.19 6.07 1.96
C LEU A 18 -1.80 6.63 3.32
N SER A 19 -2.59 7.58 3.81
CA SER A 19 -2.41 8.11 5.17
C SER A 19 -2.99 7.17 6.23
N ALA A 20 -2.47 7.27 7.46
CA ALA A 20 -3.00 6.52 8.60
C ALA A 20 -4.51 6.74 8.79
N ALA A 21 -4.97 8.00 8.67
CA ALA A 21 -6.36 8.35 8.87
C ALA A 21 -7.30 7.65 7.88
N GLN A 22 -6.87 7.48 6.62
CA GLN A 22 -7.65 6.76 5.60
C GLN A 22 -7.59 5.24 5.80
N PHE A 23 -6.40 4.70 6.08
CA PHE A 23 -6.19 3.27 6.29
C PHE A 23 -7.06 2.72 7.44
N TRP A 24 -7.20 3.51 8.51
CA TRP A 24 -7.97 3.12 9.69
C TRP A 24 -9.48 3.39 9.60
N GLN A 25 -10.00 3.88 8.47
CA GLN A 25 -11.44 4.01 8.29
C GLN A 25 -12.10 2.62 8.26
N PRO A 26 -13.18 2.38 9.04
CA PRO A 26 -13.81 1.06 9.13
C PRO A 26 -14.28 0.49 7.79
N ASP A 27 -14.62 1.36 6.84
CA ASP A 27 -15.13 1.03 5.52
C ASP A 27 -14.09 1.16 4.41
N PHE A 28 -12.80 1.33 4.74
CA PHE A 28 -11.75 1.59 3.76
C PHE A 28 -11.71 0.51 2.66
N VAL A 29 -11.54 -0.75 3.04
CA VAL A 29 -11.44 -1.87 2.08
C VAL A 29 -12.73 -2.02 1.27
N ALA A 30 -13.89 -1.89 1.91
CA ALA A 30 -15.18 -1.95 1.24
C ALA A 30 -15.33 -0.83 0.20
N THR A 31 -14.91 0.38 0.56
CA THR A 31 -14.89 1.54 -0.33
C THR A 31 -13.97 1.32 -1.52
N ILE A 32 -12.76 0.80 -1.32
CA ILE A 32 -11.84 0.48 -2.43
C ILE A 32 -12.46 -0.56 -3.37
N LYS A 33 -13.02 -1.66 -2.82
CA LYS A 33 -13.71 -2.69 -3.60
C LYS A 33 -14.84 -2.10 -4.45
N GLN A 34 -15.68 -1.26 -3.86
CA GLN A 34 -16.78 -0.62 -4.56
C GLN A 34 -16.26 0.32 -5.67
N LYS A 35 -15.26 1.14 -5.38
CA LYS A 35 -14.70 2.09 -6.37
C LYS A 35 -14.03 1.38 -7.55
N LEU A 36 -13.32 0.27 -7.31
CA LEU A 36 -12.73 -0.54 -8.36
C LEU A 36 -13.80 -1.16 -9.26
N HIS A 37 -14.86 -1.71 -8.64
CA HIS A 37 -16.00 -2.28 -9.36
C HIS A 37 -16.74 -1.23 -10.21
N ASP A 38 -17.14 -0.11 -9.61
CA ASP A 38 -17.93 0.94 -10.29
C ASP A 38 -17.20 1.58 -11.48
N ASN A 39 -15.86 1.56 -11.44
CA ASN A 39 -15.01 2.11 -12.49
C ASN A 39 -14.45 1.03 -13.41
N ASP A 40 -14.75 -0.24 -13.13
CA ASP A 40 -14.26 -1.43 -13.82
C ASP A 40 -12.72 -1.36 -14.00
N ILE A 41 -12.03 -1.15 -12.88
CA ILE A 41 -10.58 -1.08 -12.78
C ILE A 41 -10.07 -2.37 -12.12
N PRO A 42 -9.18 -3.13 -12.79
CA PRO A 42 -8.52 -4.27 -12.16
C PRO A 42 -7.73 -3.83 -10.92
N ALA A 43 -7.96 -4.50 -9.79
CA ALA A 43 -7.27 -4.24 -8.53
C ALA A 43 -5.74 -4.36 -8.66
N SER A 44 -5.26 -5.24 -9.54
CA SER A 44 -3.84 -5.47 -9.82
C SER A 44 -3.11 -4.25 -10.41
N LEU A 45 -3.83 -3.23 -10.86
CA LEU A 45 -3.25 -1.97 -11.31
C LEU A 45 -3.06 -0.97 -10.17
N ILE A 46 -3.53 -1.26 -8.96
CA ILE A 46 -3.41 -0.37 -7.81
C ILE A 46 -2.43 -0.97 -6.81
N THR A 47 -1.45 -0.17 -6.41
CA THR A 47 -0.59 -0.45 -5.26
C THR A 47 -0.81 0.61 -4.20
N PHE A 48 -1.08 0.22 -2.96
CA PHE A 48 -1.12 1.15 -1.84
C PHE A 48 0.26 1.25 -1.19
N GLU A 49 0.75 2.48 -1.05
CA GLU A 49 1.98 2.81 -0.32
C GLU A 49 1.60 3.31 1.07
N LEU A 50 2.20 2.73 2.10
CA LEU A 50 1.99 3.13 3.49
C LEU A 50 3.31 3.20 4.23
N THR A 51 3.48 4.17 5.12
CA THR A 51 4.66 4.23 5.98
C THR A 51 4.59 3.15 7.06
N GLU A 52 5.76 2.66 7.50
CA GLU A 52 5.87 1.72 8.61
C GLU A 52 5.12 2.18 9.87
N SER A 53 5.17 3.49 10.16
CA SER A 53 4.56 4.11 11.34
C SER A 53 3.05 3.87 11.47
N ILE A 54 2.35 3.62 10.36
CA ILE A 54 0.92 3.32 10.37
C ILE A 54 0.64 2.02 11.14
N LEU A 55 1.55 1.05 11.08
CA LEU A 55 1.37 -0.29 11.64
C LEU A 55 1.86 -0.43 13.08
N LEU A 56 2.76 0.45 13.55
CA LEU A 56 3.45 0.30 14.84
C LEU A 56 2.49 0.21 16.06
N ASN A 57 1.38 0.94 16.03
CA ASN A 57 0.46 1.00 17.17
C ASN A 57 -0.61 -0.11 17.17
N ARG A 58 -0.89 -0.73 16.02
CA ARG A 58 -2.03 -1.65 15.81
C ARG A 58 -1.69 -2.74 14.79
N GLN A 59 -0.60 -3.45 15.05
CA GLN A 59 -0.02 -4.37 14.06
C GLN A 59 -1.00 -5.45 13.58
N ALA A 60 -1.69 -6.13 14.49
CA ALA A 60 -2.62 -7.21 14.13
C ALA A 60 -3.77 -6.71 13.24
N ASP A 61 -4.41 -5.60 13.64
CA ASP A 61 -5.49 -4.97 12.85
C ASP A 61 -4.99 -4.51 11.49
N GLY A 62 -3.80 -3.91 11.45
CA GLY A 62 -3.19 -3.40 10.23
C GLY A 62 -2.85 -4.53 9.26
N THR A 63 -2.21 -5.60 9.75
CA THR A 63 -1.94 -6.80 8.95
C THR A 63 -3.24 -7.41 8.40
N ALA A 64 -4.33 -7.44 9.18
CA ALA A 64 -5.61 -7.94 8.71
C ALA A 64 -6.22 -7.09 7.58
N LEU A 65 -6.15 -5.75 7.68
CA LEU A 65 -6.60 -4.85 6.61
C LEU A 65 -5.74 -4.98 5.35
N LEU A 66 -4.43 -5.07 5.50
CA LEU A 66 -3.51 -5.29 4.39
C LEU A 66 -3.79 -6.63 3.69
N GLN A 67 -4.06 -7.68 4.46
CA GLN A 67 -4.41 -8.99 3.89
C GLN A 67 -5.70 -8.91 3.05
N GLN A 68 -6.72 -8.17 3.51
CA GLN A 68 -7.94 -7.96 2.72
C GLN A 68 -7.69 -7.21 1.41
N LEU A 69 -6.82 -6.18 1.42
CA LEU A 69 -6.43 -5.47 0.18
C LEU A 69 -5.70 -6.39 -0.80
N ARG A 70 -4.85 -7.27 -0.28
CA ARG A 70 -4.14 -8.27 -1.08
C ARG A 70 -5.10 -9.30 -1.67
N GLU A 71 -6.07 -9.77 -0.90
CA GLU A 71 -7.12 -10.68 -1.37
C GLU A 71 -8.03 -10.04 -2.43
N LEU A 72 -8.22 -8.72 -2.37
CA LEU A 72 -8.87 -7.96 -3.43
C LEU A 72 -8.03 -7.92 -4.73
N GLY A 73 -6.74 -8.22 -4.65
CA GLY A 73 -5.79 -8.20 -5.77
C GLY A 73 -4.96 -6.92 -5.85
N CYS A 74 -4.99 -6.06 -4.83
CA CYS A 74 -4.17 -4.85 -4.80
C CYS A 74 -2.72 -5.16 -4.39
N GLY A 75 -1.79 -4.40 -4.96
CA GLY A 75 -0.42 -4.32 -4.50
C GLY A 75 -0.30 -3.58 -3.16
N ILE A 76 0.75 -3.89 -2.42
CA ILE A 76 1.04 -3.29 -1.11
C ILE A 76 2.53 -2.99 -1.06
N ALA A 77 2.87 -1.76 -0.72
CA ALA A 77 4.23 -1.27 -0.59
C ALA A 77 4.39 -0.58 0.77
N LEU A 78 5.47 -0.91 1.47
CA LEU A 78 5.90 -0.15 2.64
C LEU A 78 6.88 0.95 2.20
N ASP A 79 6.58 2.19 2.56
CA ASP A 79 7.40 3.37 2.27
C ASP A 79 8.18 3.86 3.51
N ASP A 80 9.23 4.64 3.26
CA ASP A 80 10.10 5.27 4.26
C ASP A 80 10.66 4.30 5.31
N PHE A 81 10.91 3.03 4.93
CA PHE A 81 11.46 2.04 5.85
C PHE A 81 12.88 2.44 6.29
N GLY A 82 13.14 2.34 7.59
CA GLY A 82 14.43 2.70 8.20
C GLY A 82 14.48 4.04 8.94
N THR A 83 13.37 4.79 8.96
CA THR A 83 13.29 6.11 9.62
C THR A 83 12.77 6.05 11.08
N GLY A 84 12.45 4.84 11.59
CA GLY A 84 11.82 4.63 12.90
C GLY A 84 12.23 3.35 13.61
N TYR A 85 11.30 2.68 14.31
CA TYR A 85 11.53 1.43 15.06
C TYR A 85 11.60 0.21 14.11
N SER A 86 12.51 0.26 13.14
CA SER A 86 12.58 -0.67 12.02
C SER A 86 13.19 -2.01 12.46
N SER A 87 12.33 -2.94 12.88
CA SER A 87 12.72 -4.32 13.12
C SER A 87 12.43 -5.18 11.89
N LEU A 88 13.47 -5.65 11.19
CA LEU A 88 13.29 -6.62 10.09
C LEU A 88 12.45 -7.83 10.50
N SER A 89 12.44 -8.18 11.79
CA SER A 89 11.65 -9.28 12.34
C SER A 89 10.13 -9.09 12.18
N TYR A 90 9.60 -7.86 12.19
CA TYR A 90 8.15 -7.66 12.04
C TYR A 90 7.69 -7.65 10.58
N LEU A 91 8.59 -7.35 9.63
CA LEU A 91 8.32 -7.41 8.19
C LEU A 91 7.87 -8.81 7.73
N HIS A 92 8.36 -9.87 8.37
CA HIS A 92 7.95 -11.24 8.08
C HIS A 92 6.43 -11.46 8.17
N ASN A 93 5.73 -10.66 8.98
CA ASN A 93 4.30 -10.78 9.22
C ASN A 93 3.46 -9.79 8.41
N ILE A 94 4.08 -8.98 7.55
CA ILE A 94 3.37 -7.98 6.74
C ILE A 94 3.19 -8.51 5.32
N PRO A 95 1.97 -8.53 4.78
CA PRO A 95 1.71 -9.00 3.43
C PRO A 95 2.06 -7.94 2.36
N ALA A 96 3.24 -7.34 2.47
CA ALA A 96 3.74 -6.36 1.51
C ALA A 96 4.42 -7.07 0.31
N HIS A 97 4.25 -6.50 -0.88
CA HIS A 97 4.90 -6.97 -2.11
C HIS A 97 6.22 -6.25 -2.37
N SER A 98 6.38 -5.06 -1.79
CA SER A 98 7.57 -4.24 -1.95
C SER A 98 7.87 -3.47 -0.67
N LEU A 99 9.16 -3.22 -0.47
CA LEU A 99 9.70 -2.40 0.60
C LEU A 99 10.55 -1.32 -0.05
N LYS A 100 10.22 -0.06 0.20
CA LYS A 100 10.99 1.10 -0.25
C LYS A 100 11.84 1.58 0.93
N ILE A 101 13.14 1.54 0.74
CA ILE A 101 14.12 2.01 1.73
C ILE A 101 14.16 3.54 1.64
N ASP A 102 14.08 4.21 2.79
CA ASP A 102 14.19 5.65 2.83
C ASP A 102 15.53 6.13 2.26
N ARG A 103 15.48 7.26 1.53
CA ARG A 103 16.65 7.80 0.86
C ARG A 103 17.76 8.19 1.83
N SER A 104 17.43 8.68 3.03
CA SER A 104 18.45 9.07 4.01
C SER A 104 19.31 7.89 4.46
N PHE A 105 18.75 6.67 4.46
CA PHE A 105 19.48 5.45 4.75
C PHE A 105 20.53 5.16 3.67
N ILE A 106 20.18 5.34 2.39
CA ILE A 106 21.08 5.11 1.25
C ILE A 106 22.18 6.17 1.19
N GLU A 107 21.86 7.43 1.48
CA GLU A 107 22.84 8.54 1.45
C GLU A 107 24.00 8.36 2.46
N GLY A 108 23.78 7.60 3.53
CA GLY A 108 24.82 7.26 4.51
C GLY A 108 25.77 6.13 4.07
N ILE A 109 25.41 5.35 3.05
CA ILE A 109 26.18 4.18 2.60
C ILE A 109 27.19 4.63 1.55
N ARG A 110 28.48 4.65 1.93
CA ARG A 110 29.60 4.89 1.02
C ARG A 110 30.14 3.55 0.48
N PRO A 111 30.66 3.52 -0.77
CA PRO A 111 31.26 2.31 -1.35
C PRO A 111 32.49 1.83 -0.59
#